data_AF-W9VAH9-F1
#
_entry.id   AF-W9VAH9-F1
#
_cell.length_a   1.000
_cell.length_b   1.000
_cell.length_c   1.000
_cell.angle_alpha   90.00
_cell.angle_beta   90.00
_cell.angle_gamma   90.00
#
_symmetry.space_group_name_H-M   'P 1'
#
loop_
_entity.id
_entity.type
_entity.pdbx_description
1 polymer ?
#
loop_
_entity_poly.entity_id
_entity_poly.type
_entity_poly.pdbx_seq_one_letter_code
_entity_poly.pdbx_strand_id
1 'polypeptide(L)'
;MASANNDILSPDELDYIRQLYAETEADSEEEVGGWLRVPQDAAGLLEAFSDSPRIELQAGWKGHRLRFPLKLGSRTGTGELTLDIGVPEILEGGERSRSWRVPPGEEMQLRDSSGLLVQPRVLNLSYTGMAIEERADRLPSIDQSLTSLELILPGQGEYVRLLGYVVRHTQLDDERVQLGIRFEPLAEDAREQLGRYILRRHKELQEAGEIERDFG
;
A
#
# COMPACT_ATOMS: atom_id res chain seq x y z
N MET A 1 20.32 -6.04 -59.43
CA MET A 1 20.34 -4.69 -58.83
C MET A 1 19.86 -4.85 -57.40
N ALA A 2 20.70 -4.46 -56.45
CA ALA A 2 20.58 -4.80 -55.03
C ALA A 2 19.52 -3.93 -54.32
N SER A 3 18.68 -4.57 -53.51
CA SER A 3 17.81 -3.87 -52.55
C SER A 3 18.66 -3.44 -51.37
N ALA A 4 18.75 -2.13 -51.14
CA ALA A 4 19.42 -1.55 -49.99
C ALA A 4 18.59 -1.81 -48.73
N ASN A 5 19.16 -2.55 -47.78
CA ASN A 5 18.65 -2.70 -46.42
C ASN A 5 18.63 -1.31 -45.77
N ASN A 6 17.44 -0.89 -45.37
CA ASN A 6 17.24 0.30 -44.56
C ASN A 6 17.50 -0.10 -43.09
N ASP A 7 18.77 -0.24 -42.71
CA ASP A 7 19.18 -0.32 -41.30
C ASP A 7 19.07 1.09 -40.72
N ILE A 8 17.87 1.42 -40.25
CA ILE A 8 17.50 2.76 -39.77
C ILE A 8 18.15 3.09 -38.42
N LEU A 9 18.81 2.13 -37.74
CA LEU A 9 19.46 2.35 -36.45
C LEU A 9 20.79 1.59 -36.39
N SER A 10 21.86 2.28 -36.00
CA SER A 10 23.14 1.64 -35.73
C SER A 10 23.09 0.81 -34.44
N PRO A 11 23.95 -0.21 -34.28
CA PRO A 11 24.02 -1.02 -33.06
C PRO A 11 24.24 -0.18 -31.79
N ASP A 12 25.05 0.88 -31.90
CA ASP A 12 25.35 1.78 -30.79
C ASP A 12 24.13 2.62 -30.39
N GLU A 13 23.30 3.05 -31.36
CA GLU A 13 22.04 3.75 -31.09
C GLU A 13 20.99 2.83 -30.46
N LEU A 14 20.97 1.55 -30.86
CA LEU A 14 20.11 0.54 -30.24
C LEU A 14 20.51 0.26 -28.79
N ASP A 15 21.80 0.17 -28.50
CA ASP A 15 22.29 -0.02 -27.13
C ASP A 15 22.04 1.21 -26.27
N TYR A 16 22.19 2.42 -26.83
CA TYR A 16 21.82 3.66 -26.13
C TYR A 16 20.32 3.73 -25.80
N ILE A 17 19.44 3.37 -26.75
CA ILE A 17 17.99 3.32 -26.52
C ILE A 17 17.67 2.28 -25.44
N ARG A 18 18.27 1.08 -25.50
CA ARG A 18 18.08 0.04 -24.48
C ARG A 18 18.55 0.48 -23.10
N GLN A 19 19.65 1.20 -23.02
CA GLN A 19 20.15 1.74 -21.76
C GLN A 19 19.22 2.82 -21.20
N LEU A 20 18.65 3.68 -22.06
CA LEU A 20 17.66 4.69 -21.65
C LEU A 20 16.37 4.04 -21.12
N TYR A 21 15.88 2.97 -21.76
CA TYR A 21 14.71 2.22 -21.28
C TYR A 21 15.03 1.42 -20.00
N ALA A 22 16.23 0.84 -19.88
CA ALA A 22 16.65 0.12 -18.67
C ALA A 22 16.85 1.07 -17.47
N GLU A 23 17.32 2.30 -17.69
CA GLU A 23 17.38 3.35 -16.67
C GLU A 23 15.97 3.84 -16.28
N THR A 24 15.05 3.90 -17.25
CA THR A 24 13.63 4.24 -16.98
C THR A 24 12.92 3.14 -16.17
N GLU A 25 13.26 1.87 -16.38
CA GLU A 25 12.71 0.74 -15.62
C GLU A 25 13.36 0.59 -14.24
N ALA A 26 14.65 0.90 -14.10
CA ALA A 26 15.38 0.83 -12.82
C ALA A 26 14.97 1.92 -11.82
N ASP A 27 14.57 3.10 -12.31
CA ASP A 27 13.98 4.18 -11.49
C ASP A 27 12.44 4.12 -11.42
N SER A 28 11.81 3.12 -12.07
CA SER A 28 10.39 2.85 -11.88
C SER A 28 10.13 2.04 -10.60
N GLU A 29 10.53 2.58 -9.45
CA GLU A 29 9.61 2.48 -8.33
C GLU A 29 8.32 3.15 -8.81
N GLU A 30 7.37 2.38 -9.34
CA GLU A 30 6.09 2.88 -9.87
C GLU A 30 5.62 4.02 -8.96
N GLU A 31 5.72 5.28 -9.41
CA GLU A 31 5.25 6.42 -8.62
C GLU A 31 3.75 6.19 -8.42
N VAL A 32 3.39 5.64 -7.27
CA VAL A 32 1.99 5.48 -6.86
C VAL A 32 1.52 6.83 -6.36
N GLY A 33 1.34 7.73 -7.31
CA GLY A 33 1.00 9.12 -7.10
C GLY A 33 0.67 9.78 -8.43
N GLY A 34 -0.29 10.69 -8.41
CA GLY A 34 -0.70 11.43 -9.59
C GLY A 34 -1.25 12.78 -9.19
N TRP A 35 -1.48 13.65 -10.16
CA TRP A 35 -2.11 14.93 -9.89
C TRP A 35 -3.39 15.08 -10.71
N LEU A 36 -4.42 15.66 -10.09
CA LEU A 36 -5.64 16.08 -10.77
C LEU A 36 -5.62 17.59 -10.95
N ARG A 37 -5.95 18.06 -12.15
CA ARG A 37 -6.21 19.49 -12.41
C ARG A 37 -7.65 19.81 -12.13
N VAL A 38 -7.85 20.93 -11.45
CA VAL A 38 -9.19 21.40 -11.09
C VAL A 38 -9.44 22.71 -11.82
N PRO A 39 -10.52 22.81 -12.63
CA PRO A 39 -10.84 24.04 -13.33
C PRO A 39 -11.23 25.16 -12.33
N GLN A 40 -11.04 26.42 -12.76
CA GLN A 40 -11.13 27.58 -11.87
C GLN A 40 -12.52 27.78 -11.24
N ASP A 41 -13.58 27.35 -11.90
CA ASP A 41 -14.96 27.39 -11.40
C ASP A 41 -15.21 26.42 -10.23
N ALA A 42 -14.49 25.29 -10.20
CA ALA A 42 -14.51 24.32 -9.11
C ALA A 42 -13.47 24.60 -8.01
N ALA A 43 -12.51 25.49 -8.26
CA ALA A 43 -11.45 25.82 -7.29
C ALA A 43 -12.01 26.44 -6.00
N GLY A 44 -13.07 27.26 -6.09
CA GLY A 44 -13.75 27.81 -4.91
C GLY A 44 -14.42 26.75 -4.02
N LEU A 45 -14.84 25.63 -4.61
CA LEU A 45 -15.38 24.48 -3.87
C LEU A 45 -14.27 23.74 -3.10
N LEU A 46 -13.09 23.60 -3.70
CA LEU A 46 -11.93 22.99 -3.04
C LEU A 46 -11.33 23.86 -1.95
N GLU A 47 -11.31 25.18 -2.13
CA GLU A 47 -10.97 26.11 -1.04
C GLU A 47 -11.96 25.99 0.11
N ALA A 48 -13.26 25.86 -0.16
CA ALA A 48 -14.25 25.59 0.89
C ALA A 48 -14.04 24.21 1.57
N PHE A 49 -13.43 23.25 0.87
CA PHE A 49 -13.01 21.96 1.44
C PHE A 49 -11.62 21.97 2.05
N SER A 50 -10.86 23.06 1.98
CA SER A 50 -9.58 23.16 2.69
C SER A 50 -9.78 23.12 4.22
N ASP A 51 -10.94 23.59 4.68
CA ASP A 51 -11.42 23.44 6.06
C ASP A 51 -12.00 22.04 6.35
N SER A 52 -12.24 21.23 5.31
CA SER A 52 -12.74 19.86 5.47
C SER A 52 -11.57 18.91 5.77
N PRO A 53 -11.68 18.06 6.79
CA PRO A 53 -10.55 17.27 7.29
C PRO A 53 -10.11 16.14 6.35
N ARG A 54 -10.83 15.85 5.25
CA ARG A 54 -10.52 14.71 4.37
C ARG A 54 -11.22 14.77 3.00
N ILE A 55 -10.45 14.95 1.94
CA ILE A 55 -10.91 14.79 0.55
C ILE A 55 -10.41 13.41 0.06
N GLU A 56 -11.29 12.61 -0.53
CA GLU A 56 -10.96 11.27 -1.03
C GLU A 56 -11.57 11.04 -2.43
N LEU A 57 -10.82 10.41 -3.33
CA LEU A 57 -11.31 9.88 -4.62
C LEU A 57 -11.62 8.39 -4.47
N GLN A 58 -12.73 7.92 -5.04
CA GLN A 58 -13.10 6.51 -5.02
C GLN A 58 -13.24 5.94 -6.43
N ALA A 59 -12.72 4.72 -6.63
CA ALA A 59 -12.82 3.98 -7.88
C ALA A 59 -13.12 2.49 -7.63
N GLY A 60 -13.83 1.84 -8.54
CA GLY A 60 -13.98 0.39 -8.55
C GLY A 60 -12.91 -0.27 -9.42
N TRP A 61 -12.29 -1.35 -8.95
CA TRP A 61 -11.26 -2.09 -9.69
C TRP A 61 -11.23 -3.58 -9.30
N LYS A 62 -11.37 -4.48 -10.29
CA LYS A 62 -11.39 -5.94 -10.11
C LYS A 62 -12.24 -6.41 -8.89
N GLY A 63 -13.47 -5.90 -8.77
CA GLY A 63 -14.39 -6.24 -7.67
C GLY A 63 -14.06 -5.63 -6.31
N HIS A 64 -12.98 -4.85 -6.22
CA HIS A 64 -12.57 -4.08 -5.05
C HIS A 64 -12.90 -2.60 -5.24
N ARG A 65 -12.89 -1.84 -4.13
CA ARG A 65 -13.01 -0.38 -4.15
C ARG A 65 -11.71 0.23 -3.67
N LEU A 66 -11.13 1.12 -4.47
CA LEU A 66 -9.96 1.91 -4.14
C LEU A 66 -10.38 3.27 -3.60
N ARG A 67 -9.73 3.71 -2.52
CA ARG A 67 -9.99 5.01 -1.88
C ARG A 67 -8.69 5.79 -1.75
N PHE A 68 -8.50 6.75 -2.64
CA PHE A 68 -7.30 7.57 -2.72
C PHE A 68 -7.47 8.82 -1.84
N PRO A 69 -6.60 9.05 -0.84
CA PRO A 69 -6.57 10.32 -0.15
C PRO A 69 -6.07 11.41 -1.11
N LEU A 70 -6.73 12.58 -1.10
CA LEU A 70 -6.34 13.73 -1.90
C LEU A 70 -5.78 14.82 -0.99
N LYS A 71 -4.70 15.47 -1.44
CA LYS A 71 -4.11 16.64 -0.78
C LYS A 71 -4.10 17.81 -1.72
N LEU A 72 -4.30 19.01 -1.17
CA LEU A 72 -4.15 20.24 -1.94
C LEU A 72 -2.67 20.44 -2.25
N GLY A 73 -2.34 20.40 -3.53
CA GLY A 73 -1.01 20.69 -4.05
C GLY A 73 -0.82 22.18 -4.31
N SER A 74 0.20 22.51 -5.10
CA SER A 74 0.54 23.89 -5.43
C SER A 74 -0.40 24.48 -6.49
N ARG A 75 -0.48 25.81 -6.52
CA ARG A 75 -1.09 26.49 -7.67
C ARG A 75 -0.10 26.50 -8.84
N THR A 76 -0.57 26.14 -10.03
CA THR A 76 0.23 26.22 -11.25
C THR A 76 0.47 27.68 -11.65
N GLY A 77 1.40 27.93 -12.58
CA GLY A 77 1.64 29.27 -13.13
C GLY A 77 0.43 29.90 -13.85
N THR A 78 -0.59 29.11 -14.19
CA THR A 78 -1.87 29.58 -14.76
C THR A 78 -2.94 29.86 -13.70
N GLY A 79 -2.61 29.72 -12.41
CA GLY A 79 -3.52 29.94 -11.28
C GLY A 79 -4.44 28.77 -10.95
N GLU A 80 -4.30 27.62 -11.64
CA GLU A 80 -5.07 26.41 -11.37
C GLU A 80 -4.57 25.71 -10.09
N LEU A 81 -5.47 25.07 -9.35
CA LEU A 81 -5.13 24.30 -8.16
C LEU A 81 -4.85 22.84 -8.55
N THR A 82 -3.76 22.26 -8.05
CA THR A 82 -3.50 20.82 -8.19
C THR A 82 -3.95 20.05 -6.96
N LEU A 83 -4.33 18.79 -7.16
CA LEU A 83 -4.57 17.84 -6.08
C LEU A 83 -3.58 16.69 -6.22
N ASP A 84 -2.80 16.44 -5.18
CA ASP A 84 -1.90 15.30 -5.10
C ASP A 84 -2.69 14.07 -4.65
N ILE A 85 -2.58 12.99 -5.41
CA ILE A 85 -3.23 11.72 -5.16
C ILE A 85 -2.28 10.83 -4.38
N GLY A 86 -2.64 10.50 -3.13
CA GLY A 86 -1.89 9.55 -2.33
C GLY A 86 -2.28 8.10 -2.62
N VAL A 87 -1.56 7.18 -1.99
CA VAL A 87 -1.73 5.74 -2.18
C VAL A 87 -3.12 5.26 -1.71
N PRO A 88 -3.85 4.47 -2.53
CA PRO A 88 -5.23 4.09 -2.23
C PRO A 88 -5.36 3.03 -1.14
N GLU A 89 -6.30 3.23 -0.21
CA GLU A 89 -6.80 2.11 0.58
C GLU A 89 -7.64 1.18 -0.30
N ILE A 90 -7.32 -0.11 -0.27
CA ILE A 90 -8.08 -1.15 -0.96
C ILE A 90 -9.15 -1.69 -0.01
N LEU A 91 -10.40 -1.65 -0.46
CA LEU A 91 -11.56 -2.14 0.27
C LEU A 91 -12.16 -3.34 -0.47
N GLU A 92 -12.56 -4.34 0.30
CA GLU A 92 -13.28 -5.52 -0.17
C GLU A 92 -14.65 -5.63 0.52
N GLY A 93 -15.56 -6.38 -0.12
CA GLY A 93 -16.93 -6.58 0.37
C GLY A 93 -17.93 -5.53 -0.15
N GLY A 94 -19.22 -5.86 -0.03
CA GLY A 94 -20.35 -5.04 -0.48
C GLY A 94 -20.69 -3.88 0.45
N GLU A 95 -21.92 -3.85 0.99
CA GLU A 95 -22.40 -2.77 1.87
C GLU A 95 -21.55 -2.55 3.13
N ARG A 96 -20.95 -3.61 3.67
CA ARG A 96 -19.99 -3.55 4.77
C ARG A 96 -18.58 -3.72 4.22
N SER A 97 -18.08 -2.68 3.57
CA SER A 97 -16.71 -2.66 3.07
C SER A 97 -15.72 -2.72 4.23
N ARG A 98 -14.64 -3.47 4.05
CA ARG A 98 -13.53 -3.56 5.00
C ARG A 98 -12.21 -3.40 4.27
N SER A 99 -11.17 -2.96 4.97
CA SER A 99 -9.82 -2.94 4.42
C SER A 99 -9.45 -4.35 3.96
N TRP A 100 -9.02 -4.46 2.71
CA TRP A 100 -8.51 -5.71 2.13
C TRP A 100 -7.29 -6.18 2.91
N ARG A 101 -7.16 -7.50 3.06
CA ARG A 101 -6.11 -8.12 3.86
C ARG A 101 -5.12 -8.83 2.95
N VAL A 102 -3.88 -8.38 2.99
CA VAL A 102 -2.77 -9.02 2.31
C VAL A 102 -2.25 -10.20 3.16
N PRO A 103 -2.08 -11.40 2.59
CA PRO A 103 -1.38 -12.48 3.26
C PRO A 103 0.11 -12.14 3.45
N PRO A 104 0.76 -12.68 4.49
CA PRO A 104 2.17 -12.39 4.76
C PRO A 104 3.05 -12.89 3.60
N GLY A 105 4.05 -12.09 3.22
CA GLY A 105 5.16 -12.57 2.39
C GLY A 105 6.20 -13.31 3.23
N GLU A 106 7.06 -14.10 2.59
CA GLU A 106 8.05 -14.95 3.27
C GLU A 106 9.01 -14.17 4.19
N GLU A 107 9.34 -12.94 3.83
CA GLU A 107 10.29 -12.09 4.56
C GLU A 107 9.62 -11.14 5.58
N MET A 108 8.30 -11.17 5.69
CA MET A 108 7.57 -10.25 6.57
C MET A 108 7.84 -10.59 8.04
N GLN A 109 8.34 -9.62 8.80
CA GLN A 109 8.62 -9.80 10.23
C GLN A 109 7.98 -8.69 11.05
N LEU A 110 7.44 -9.06 12.21
CA LEU A 110 7.01 -8.11 13.23
C LEU A 110 7.92 -8.25 14.43
N ARG A 111 8.40 -7.11 14.95
CA ARG A 111 9.12 -7.04 16.22
C ARG A 111 8.39 -6.13 17.16
N ASP A 112 8.44 -6.46 18.44
CA ASP A 112 7.96 -5.61 19.52
C ASP A 112 9.11 -5.36 20.49
N SER A 113 9.63 -4.14 20.49
CA SER A 113 10.74 -3.77 21.39
C SER A 113 10.28 -3.52 22.84
N SER A 114 8.97 -3.52 23.11
CA SER A 114 8.44 -3.46 24.48
C SER A 114 8.43 -4.83 25.18
N GLY A 115 8.51 -5.92 24.41
CA GLY A 115 8.48 -7.30 24.92
C GLY A 115 7.10 -7.78 25.39
N LEU A 116 6.02 -7.11 24.98
CA LEU A 116 4.64 -7.57 25.20
C LEU A 116 4.30 -8.72 24.25
N LEU A 117 4.90 -8.73 23.06
CA LEU A 117 4.91 -9.85 22.12
C LEU A 117 6.29 -10.52 22.16
N VAL A 118 6.31 -11.85 22.06
CA VAL A 118 7.54 -12.64 22.24
C VAL A 118 8.06 -13.13 20.89
N GLN A 119 7.22 -13.78 20.10
CA GLN A 119 7.57 -14.26 18.75
C GLN A 119 6.38 -14.10 17.81
N PRO A 120 5.92 -12.87 17.56
CA PRO A 120 4.72 -12.65 16.78
C PRO A 120 4.97 -13.02 15.31
N ARG A 121 4.13 -13.91 14.77
CA ARG A 121 4.13 -14.23 13.34
C ARG A 121 2.95 -13.54 12.65
N VAL A 122 3.22 -12.74 11.62
CA VAL A 122 2.15 -12.07 10.87
C VAL A 122 1.33 -13.10 10.08
N LEU A 123 0.01 -13.06 10.22
CA LEU A 123 -0.96 -13.91 9.52
C LEU A 123 -1.69 -13.18 8.39
N ASN A 124 -1.90 -11.87 8.55
CA ASN A 124 -2.34 -10.97 7.48
C ASN A 124 -2.18 -9.52 7.93
N LEU A 125 -2.14 -8.62 6.95
CA LEU A 125 -1.94 -7.20 7.13
C LEU A 125 -2.98 -6.42 6.33
N SER A 126 -3.39 -5.26 6.82
CA SER A 126 -4.29 -4.33 6.12
C SER A 126 -3.90 -2.90 6.45
N TYR A 127 -4.56 -1.94 5.82
CA TYR A 127 -4.37 -0.51 6.11
C TYR A 127 -4.69 -0.10 7.55
N THR A 128 -5.58 -0.82 8.23
CA THR A 128 -6.13 -0.42 9.53
C THR A 128 -5.72 -1.35 10.68
N GLY A 129 -4.97 -2.41 10.38
CA GLY A 129 -4.59 -3.38 11.38
C GLY A 129 -3.95 -4.62 10.78
N MET A 130 -3.59 -5.56 11.64
CA MET A 130 -3.01 -6.85 11.28
C MET A 130 -3.57 -7.97 12.16
N ALA A 131 -3.42 -9.20 11.69
CA ALA A 131 -3.54 -10.37 12.53
C ALA A 131 -2.16 -11.01 12.70
N ILE A 132 -1.86 -11.41 13.92
CA ILE A 132 -0.63 -12.14 14.25
C ILE A 132 -0.97 -13.42 14.99
N GLU A 133 -0.09 -14.40 14.92
CA GLU A 133 -0.04 -15.58 15.77
C GLU A 133 0.97 -15.30 16.90
N GLU A 134 0.59 -15.61 18.13
CA GLU A 134 1.42 -15.50 19.34
C GLU A 134 1.20 -16.73 20.24
N ARG A 135 2.15 -17.00 21.13
CA ARG A 135 2.07 -18.09 22.10
C ARG A 135 0.97 -17.83 23.13
N ALA A 136 0.22 -18.88 23.47
CA ALA A 136 -0.91 -18.80 24.41
C ALA A 136 -0.48 -18.58 25.88
N ASP A 137 0.80 -18.82 26.21
CA ASP A 137 1.34 -18.75 27.58
C ASP A 137 1.47 -17.32 28.13
N ARG A 138 1.60 -16.32 27.25
CA ARG A 138 1.76 -14.92 27.64
C ARG A 138 1.13 -13.98 26.62
N LEU A 139 -0.18 -13.79 26.75
CA LEU A 139 -0.94 -12.91 25.86
C LEU A 139 -1.11 -11.51 26.47
N PRO A 140 -0.94 -10.44 25.68
CA PRO A 140 -1.42 -9.11 26.07
C PRO A 140 -2.95 -9.14 26.25
N SER A 141 -3.48 -8.31 27.14
CA SER A 141 -4.93 -8.17 27.31
C SER A 141 -5.60 -7.55 26.09
N ILE A 142 -6.91 -7.77 25.93
CA ILE A 142 -7.71 -6.93 25.01
C ILE A 142 -7.61 -5.47 25.47
N ASP A 143 -7.57 -4.55 24.51
CA ASP A 143 -7.33 -3.11 24.64
C ASP A 143 -5.91 -2.74 25.13
N GLN A 144 -5.00 -3.71 25.25
CA GLN A 144 -3.59 -3.43 25.52
C GLN A 144 -2.98 -2.63 24.36
N SER A 145 -2.42 -1.46 24.68
CA SER A 145 -1.67 -0.65 23.74
C SER A 145 -0.30 -1.28 23.44
N LEU A 146 0.06 -1.27 22.16
CA LEU A 146 1.31 -1.75 21.58
C LEU A 146 1.95 -0.56 20.86
N THR A 147 2.91 0.10 21.51
CA THR A 147 3.47 1.38 21.04
C THR A 147 4.81 1.25 20.32
N SER A 148 5.38 0.05 20.31
CA SER A 148 6.76 -0.21 19.90
C SER A 148 6.86 -1.33 18.86
N LEU A 149 5.86 -1.39 17.96
CA LEU A 149 5.81 -2.36 16.89
C LEU A 149 6.65 -1.89 15.70
N GLU A 150 7.53 -2.76 15.22
CA GLU A 150 8.38 -2.54 14.06
C GLU A 150 8.06 -3.61 13.02
N LEU A 151 7.40 -3.22 11.93
CA LEU A 151 7.03 -4.11 10.83
C LEU A 151 8.05 -4.00 9.70
N ILE A 152 8.73 -5.10 9.41
CA ILE A 152 9.64 -5.22 8.27
C ILE A 152 8.82 -5.80 7.11
N LEU A 153 8.71 -5.02 6.03
CA LEU A 153 8.01 -5.40 4.82
C LEU A 153 8.98 -6.10 3.85
N PRO A 154 8.53 -7.15 3.12
CA PRO A 154 9.35 -7.81 2.12
C PRO A 154 9.92 -6.85 1.06
N GLY A 155 11.19 -7.04 0.71
CA GLY A 155 11.90 -6.19 -0.25
C GLY A 155 12.17 -4.75 0.22
N GLN A 156 12.04 -4.47 1.53
CA GLN A 156 12.31 -3.15 2.11
C GLN A 156 13.44 -3.28 3.16
N GLY A 157 14.42 -2.37 3.10
CA GLY A 157 15.54 -2.34 4.05
C GLY A 157 15.20 -1.73 5.41
N GLU A 158 14.12 -0.94 5.48
CA GLU A 158 13.68 -0.23 6.68
C GLU A 158 12.35 -0.79 7.22
N TYR A 159 12.11 -0.54 8.51
CA TYR A 159 10.89 -0.97 9.20
C TYR A 159 9.86 0.15 9.28
N VAL A 160 8.59 -0.21 9.19
CA VAL A 160 7.45 0.69 9.46
C VAL A 160 7.16 0.66 10.96
N ARG A 161 7.20 1.82 11.61
CA ARG A 161 6.75 1.96 13.00
C ARG A 161 5.23 1.96 13.07
N LEU A 162 4.70 1.09 13.91
CA LEU A 162 3.26 0.95 14.12
C LEU A 162 2.92 1.16 15.59
N LEU A 163 1.79 1.82 15.81
CA LEU A 163 1.13 1.91 17.11
C LEU A 163 -0.25 1.30 16.96
N GLY A 164 -0.71 0.60 18.00
CA GLY A 164 -2.02 -0.02 17.95
C GLY A 164 -2.45 -0.61 19.27
N TYR A 165 -3.55 -1.35 19.23
CA TYR A 165 -4.07 -2.04 20.39
C TYR A 165 -4.69 -3.38 20.00
N VAL A 166 -4.68 -4.31 20.95
CA VAL A 166 -5.25 -5.64 20.77
C VAL A 166 -6.78 -5.55 20.82
N VAL A 167 -7.47 -5.97 19.76
CA VAL A 167 -8.93 -5.90 19.66
C VAL A 167 -9.62 -7.25 19.74
N ARG A 168 -8.88 -8.35 19.62
CA ARG A 168 -9.44 -9.70 19.60
C ARG A 168 -8.39 -10.75 19.87
N HIS A 169 -8.78 -11.79 20.63
CA HIS A 169 -8.08 -13.07 20.70
C HIS A 169 -8.89 -14.15 19.99
N THR A 170 -8.23 -15.08 19.31
CA THR A 170 -8.87 -16.24 18.68
C THR A 170 -7.96 -17.44 18.85
N GLN A 171 -8.38 -18.45 19.61
CA GLN A 171 -7.60 -19.66 19.81
C GLN A 171 -7.37 -20.36 18.47
N LEU A 172 -6.13 -20.73 18.17
CA LEU A 172 -5.79 -21.54 17.00
C LEU A 172 -5.66 -23.02 17.42
N ASP A 173 -4.89 -23.27 18.48
CA ASP A 173 -4.73 -24.58 19.15
C ASP A 173 -4.29 -24.36 20.61
N ASP A 174 -3.93 -25.41 21.36
CA ASP A 174 -3.58 -25.31 22.78
C ASP A 174 -2.38 -24.39 23.08
N GLU A 175 -1.48 -24.16 22.12
CA GLU A 175 -0.25 -23.39 22.32
C GLU A 175 -0.25 -22.04 21.60
N ARG A 176 -1.19 -21.81 20.67
CA ARG A 176 -1.18 -20.65 19.77
C ARG A 176 -2.51 -19.91 19.77
N VAL A 177 -2.41 -18.58 19.80
CA VAL A 177 -3.55 -17.66 19.71
C VAL A 177 -3.29 -16.65 18.61
N GLN A 178 -4.32 -16.42 17.78
CA GLN A 178 -4.36 -15.30 16.87
C GLN A 178 -4.80 -14.04 17.60
N LEU A 179 -3.98 -13.00 17.55
CA LEU A 179 -4.30 -11.65 18.00
C LEU A 179 -4.72 -10.79 16.80
N GLY A 180 -5.85 -10.09 16.94
CA GLY A 180 -6.20 -8.98 16.06
C GLY A 180 -5.68 -7.68 16.65
N ILE A 181 -4.87 -6.96 15.89
CA ILE A 181 -4.32 -5.65 16.28
C ILE A 181 -4.93 -4.59 15.36
N ARG A 182 -5.50 -3.54 15.94
CA ARG A 182 -5.92 -2.35 15.20
C ARG A 182 -4.88 -1.26 15.36
N PHE A 183 -4.52 -0.62 14.25
CA PHE A 183 -3.57 0.49 14.28
C PHE A 183 -4.23 1.77 14.76
N GLU A 184 -3.45 2.57 15.49
CA GLU A 184 -3.69 4.00 15.61
C GLU A 184 -3.41 4.69 14.26
N PRO A 185 -3.88 5.93 14.07
CA PRO A 185 -3.57 6.69 12.86
C PRO A 185 -2.07 6.72 12.58
N LEU A 186 -1.67 6.14 11.44
CA LEU A 186 -0.28 6.09 11.02
C LEU A 186 0.22 7.48 10.62
N ALA A 187 1.51 7.74 10.88
CA ALA A 187 2.22 8.84 10.27
C ALA A 187 2.19 8.70 8.74
N GLU A 188 2.35 9.83 8.04
CA GLU A 188 2.15 9.91 6.60
C GLU A 188 3.08 8.99 5.81
N ASP A 189 4.36 9.00 6.16
CA ASP A 189 5.42 8.14 5.62
C ASP A 189 5.11 6.65 5.84
N ALA A 190 4.77 6.28 7.08
CA ALA A 190 4.41 4.90 7.43
C ALA A 190 3.16 4.43 6.68
N ARG A 191 2.17 5.32 6.53
CA ARG A 191 0.93 5.05 5.78
C ARG A 191 1.22 4.83 4.30
N GLU A 192 2.06 5.68 3.72
CA GLU A 192 2.44 5.59 2.33
C GLU A 192 3.22 4.31 2.04
N GLN A 193 4.25 4.01 2.85
CA GLN A 193 5.07 2.80 2.73
C GLN A 193 4.22 1.52 2.84
N LEU A 194 3.40 1.42 3.89
CA LEU A 194 2.46 0.31 4.08
C LEU A 194 1.50 0.20 2.89
N GLY A 195 1.02 1.35 2.42
CA GLY A 195 0.06 1.39 1.33
C GLY A 195 0.62 0.91 0.01
N ARG A 196 1.83 1.34 -0.36
CA ARG A 196 2.49 0.92 -1.59
C ARG A 196 2.72 -0.58 -1.59
N TYR A 197 3.14 -1.13 -0.44
CA TYR A 197 3.27 -2.57 -0.27
C TYR A 197 1.95 -3.31 -0.49
N ILE A 198 0.86 -2.88 0.16
CA ILE A 198 -0.46 -3.51 0.02
C ILE A 198 -0.95 -3.44 -1.43
N LEU A 199 -0.79 -2.30 -2.10
CA LEU A 199 -1.20 -2.13 -3.49
C LEU A 199 -0.41 -3.04 -4.43
N ARG A 200 0.92 -3.08 -4.29
CA ARG A 200 1.78 -3.95 -5.09
C ARG A 200 1.38 -5.41 -4.93
N ARG A 201 1.22 -5.89 -3.69
CA ARG A 201 0.78 -7.26 -3.42
C ARG A 201 -0.63 -7.56 -3.95
N HIS A 202 -1.51 -6.57 -3.96
CA HIS A 202 -2.84 -6.72 -4.57
C HIS A 202 -2.72 -6.97 -6.07
N LYS A 203 -1.96 -6.13 -6.80
CA LYS A 203 -1.69 -6.33 -8.24
C LYS A 203 -1.17 -7.74 -8.53
N GLU A 204 -0.10 -8.14 -7.83
CA GLU A 204 0.55 -9.46 -8.00
C GLU A 204 -0.43 -10.63 -7.78
N LEU A 205 -1.26 -10.56 -6.74
CA LEU A 205 -2.23 -11.63 -6.44
C LEU A 205 -3.40 -11.66 -7.42
N GLN A 206 -3.81 -10.52 -7.97
CA GLN A 206 -4.84 -10.48 -9.01
C GLN A 206 -4.32 -11.08 -10.33
N GLU A 207 -3.07 -10.79 -10.69
CA GLU A 207 -2.44 -11.32 -11.91
C GLU A 207 -2.21 -12.83 -11.79
N ALA A 208 -1.69 -13.32 -10.66
CA ALA A 208 -1.51 -14.75 -10.43
C ALA A 208 -2.84 -15.54 -10.51
N GLY A 209 -3.92 -14.98 -9.93
CA GLY A 209 -5.25 -15.58 -9.96
C GLY A 209 -5.98 -15.46 -11.32
N GLU A 210 -5.47 -14.66 -12.25
CA GLU A 210 -5.93 -14.59 -13.65
C GLU A 210 -5.21 -15.65 -14.49
N ILE A 211 -3.90 -15.82 -14.31
CA ILE A 211 -3.12 -16.88 -14.97
C ILE A 211 -3.69 -18.26 -14.63
N GLU A 212 -3.99 -18.56 -13.37
CA GLU A 212 -4.57 -19.86 -12.99
C GLU A 212 -5.95 -20.14 -13.61
N ARG A 213 -6.70 -19.11 -14.01
CA ARG A 213 -8.03 -19.28 -14.65
C ARG A 213 -7.98 -19.47 -16.16
N ASP A 214 -6.94 -18.96 -16.82
CA ASP A 214 -6.78 -19.10 -18.27
C ASP A 214 -6.19 -20.48 -18.68
N PHE A 215 -5.62 -21.22 -17.73
CA PHE A 215 -5.05 -22.56 -17.93
C PHE A 215 -5.86 -23.70 -17.27
N GLY A 216 -7.05 -23.41 -16.73
CA GLY A 216 -7.93 -24.36 -16.03
C GLY A 216 -9.08 -24.91 -16.86
#